data_AF-A0A1H0U0T0-F1
#
_entry.id   AF-A0A1H0U0T0-F1
#
_cell.length_a   1.000
_cell.length_b   1.000
_cell.length_c   1.000
_cell.angle_alpha   90.00
_cell.angle_beta   90.00
_cell.angle_gamma   90.00
#
_symmetry.space_group_name_H-M   'P 1'
#
loop_
_entity.id
_entity.type
_entity.pdbx_description
1 polymer ?
#
loop_
_entity_poly.entity_id
_entity_poly.type
_entity_poly.pdbx_seq_one_letter_code
_entity_poly.pdbx_strand_id
1 'polypeptide(L)'
;MTGFLVDPEALSTAADAAKQAADVVRKLELGKVADLAAALPGTESAGTAGALGPHWEAVRGKWAEGMDSYATALTTAADGYRARDDDAAQGFGRTEGR
;
A
#
# COMPACT_ATOMS: atom_id res chain seq x y z
N MET A 1 20.62 1.51 26.46
CA MET A 1 20.27 0.96 25.14
C MET A 1 18.95 1.61 24.77
N THR A 2 18.97 2.67 23.96
CA THR A 2 17.75 3.38 23.54
C THR A 2 17.03 2.47 22.57
N GLY A 3 16.14 1.62 23.08
CA GLY A 3 15.25 0.84 22.24
C GLY A 3 14.51 1.78 21.31
N PHE A 4 14.49 1.48 20.02
CA PHE A 4 13.69 2.20 19.05
C PHE A 4 12.24 2.16 19.54
N LEU A 5 11.76 3.26 20.13
CA LEU A 5 10.35 3.49 20.39
C LEU A 5 9.70 3.55 19.01
N VAL A 6 9.12 2.44 18.59
CA VAL A 6 8.28 2.43 17.40
C VAL A 6 7.03 3.19 17.77
N ASP A 7 6.76 4.27 17.04
CA ASP A 7 5.55 5.07 17.21
C ASP A 7 4.40 4.42 16.42
N PRO A 8 3.38 3.85 17.09
CA PRO A 8 2.23 3.25 16.42
C PRO A 8 1.41 4.26 15.59
N GLU A 9 1.47 5.55 15.93
CA GLU A 9 0.83 6.62 15.16
C GLU A 9 1.53 6.82 13.81
N ALA A 10 2.87 6.83 13.80
CA ALA A 10 3.65 6.91 12.58
C ALA A 10 3.38 5.73 11.63
N LEU A 11 3.24 4.51 12.18
CA LEU A 11 2.85 3.33 11.40
C LEU A 11 1.43 3.45 10.81
N SER A 12 0.48 3.95 11.60
CA SER A 12 -0.91 4.15 11.14
C SER A 12 -0.97 5.20 10.03
N THR A 13 -0.23 6.31 10.19
CA THR A 13 -0.12 7.37 9.18
C THR A 13 0.48 6.85 7.88
N ALA A 14 1.53 6.03 7.95
CA ALA A 14 2.13 5.41 6.78
C ALA A 14 1.17 4.42 6.09
N ALA A 15 0.36 3.68 6.85
CA ALA A 15 -0.67 2.81 6.29
C ALA A 15 -1.72 3.60 5.49
N ASP A 16 -2.17 4.74 6.02
CA ASP A 16 -3.16 5.57 5.34
C ASP A 16 -2.58 6.26 4.10
N ALA A 17 -1.32 6.68 4.15
CA ALA A 17 -0.62 7.18 2.96
C ALA A 17 -0.52 6.12 1.86
N ALA A 18 -0.23 4.86 2.22
CA ALA A 18 -0.18 3.75 1.26
C ALA A 18 -1.56 3.48 0.62
N LYS A 19 -2.65 3.50 1.40
CA LYS A 19 -4.02 3.37 0.86
C LYS A 19 -4.36 4.52 -0.11
N GLN A 20 -4.04 5.75 0.26
CA GLN A 20 -4.26 6.91 -0.61
C GLN A 20 -3.50 6.78 -1.93
N ALA A 21 -2.25 6.32 -1.87
CA ALA A 21 -1.44 6.09 -3.05
C ALA A 21 -2.05 4.99 -3.95
N ALA A 22 -2.51 3.89 -3.35
CA ALA A 22 -3.25 2.83 -4.05
C ALA A 22 -4.48 3.39 -4.78
N ASP A 23 -5.28 4.21 -4.11
CA ASP A 23 -6.50 4.81 -4.66
C ASP A 23 -6.24 5.80 -5.80
N VAL A 24 -5.14 6.57 -5.73
CA VAL A 24 -4.71 7.44 -6.83
C VAL A 24 -4.34 6.60 -8.05
N VAL A 25 -3.53 5.54 -7.87
CA VAL A 25 -3.13 4.67 -8.98
C VAL A 25 -4.32 3.90 -9.55
N ARG A 26 -5.29 3.49 -8.72
CA ARG A 26 -6.59 2.95 -9.15
C ARG A 26 -7.45 3.93 -9.96
N LYS A 27 -7.11 5.20 -10.09
CA LYS A 27 -7.86 6.11 -10.96
C LYS A 27 -7.18 6.32 -12.31
N LEU A 28 -5.96 5.83 -12.48
CA LEU A 28 -5.24 5.90 -13.75
C LEU A 28 -5.86 4.92 -14.75
N GLU A 29 -6.22 5.42 -15.92
CA GLU A 29 -6.77 4.61 -17.02
C GLU A 29 -5.64 4.26 -18.00
N LEU A 30 -4.64 3.51 -17.53
CA LEU A 30 -3.44 3.22 -18.34
C LEU A 30 -3.76 2.31 -19.54
N GLY A 31 -4.90 1.61 -19.51
CA GLY A 31 -5.38 0.75 -20.58
C GLY A 31 -5.73 1.52 -21.85
N LYS A 32 -6.02 2.83 -21.74
CA LYS A 32 -6.31 3.70 -22.88
C LYS A 32 -5.16 3.81 -23.88
N VAL A 33 -3.94 3.43 -23.50
CA VAL A 33 -2.83 3.34 -24.47
C VAL A 33 -3.13 2.34 -25.59
N ALA A 34 -4.00 1.35 -25.36
CA ALA A 34 -4.43 0.43 -26.42
C ALA A 34 -5.22 1.14 -27.53
N ASP A 35 -5.88 2.27 -27.22
CA ASP A 35 -6.66 3.04 -28.20
C ASP A 35 -5.76 3.67 -29.27
N LEU A 36 -4.46 3.88 -28.98
CA LEU A 36 -3.48 4.33 -29.98
C LEU A 36 -3.32 3.34 -31.14
N ALA A 37 -3.62 2.06 -30.93
CA ALA A 37 -3.59 1.06 -32.01
C ALA A 37 -4.58 1.40 -33.12
N ALA A 38 -5.74 2.00 -32.78
CA ALA A 38 -6.73 2.44 -33.76
C ALA A 38 -6.28 3.66 -34.57
N ALA A 39 -5.39 4.49 -34.01
CA ALA A 39 -4.87 5.68 -34.67
C ALA A 39 -3.67 5.39 -35.60
N LEU A 40 -3.02 4.22 -35.47
CA LEU A 40 -1.81 3.85 -36.21
C LEU A 40 -1.96 2.54 -37.01
N PRO A 41 -3.01 2.39 -37.83
CA PRO A 41 -3.33 1.12 -38.47
C PRO A 41 -2.20 0.62 -39.38
N GLY A 42 -1.92 -0.68 -39.30
CA GLY A 42 -0.89 -1.34 -40.12
C GLY A 42 0.55 -1.09 -39.68
N THR A 43 0.77 -0.33 -38.61
CA THR A 43 2.12 -0.12 -38.05
C THR A 43 2.45 -1.17 -37.00
N GLU A 44 3.74 -1.48 -36.84
CA GLU A 44 4.23 -2.28 -35.71
C GLU A 44 3.87 -1.65 -34.36
N SER A 45 3.90 -0.32 -34.29
CA SER A 45 3.51 0.47 -33.11
C SER A 45 2.07 0.20 -32.67
N ALA A 46 1.13 -0.07 -33.58
CA ALA A 46 -0.23 -0.43 -33.20
C ALA A 46 -0.30 -1.79 -32.50
N GLY A 47 0.47 -2.78 -32.96
CA GLY A 47 0.59 -4.07 -32.27
C GLY A 47 1.14 -3.90 -30.85
N THR A 48 2.19 -3.10 -30.71
CA THR A 48 2.79 -2.77 -29.40
C THR A 48 1.80 -2.04 -28.50
N ALA A 49 1.09 -1.02 -28.99
CA ALA A 49 0.09 -0.29 -28.22
C ALA A 49 -1.04 -1.20 -27.71
N GLY A 50 -1.52 -2.11 -28.56
CA GLY A 50 -2.55 -3.09 -28.21
C GLY A 50 -2.11 -4.07 -27.11
N ALA A 51 -0.83 -4.45 -27.07
CA ALA A 51 -0.27 -5.30 -26.01
C ALA A 51 0.04 -4.52 -24.72
N LEU A 52 0.46 -3.26 -24.86
CA LEU A 52 0.90 -2.43 -23.74
C LEU A 52 -0.25 -2.03 -22.81
N GLY A 53 -1.43 -1.75 -23.34
CA GLY A 53 -2.58 -1.33 -22.52
C GLY A 53 -3.00 -2.36 -21.48
N PRO A 54 -3.31 -3.62 -21.87
CA PRO A 54 -3.61 -4.67 -20.90
C PRO A 54 -2.46 -4.91 -19.91
N HIS A 55 -1.21 -4.80 -20.36
CA HIS A 55 -0.05 -4.97 -19.49
C HIS A 55 0.04 -3.87 -18.43
N TRP A 56 -0.13 -2.61 -18.81
CA TRP A 56 -0.11 -1.50 -17.87
C TRP A 56 -1.27 -1.53 -16.89
N GLU A 57 -2.47 -1.95 -17.30
CA GLU A 57 -3.56 -2.13 -16.33
C GLU A 57 -3.31 -3.26 -15.35
N ALA A 58 -2.71 -4.36 -15.81
CA ALA A 58 -2.31 -5.43 -14.91
C ALA A 58 -1.25 -4.96 -13.90
N VAL A 59 -0.25 -4.17 -14.35
CA VAL A 59 0.79 -3.62 -13.47
C VAL A 59 0.20 -2.64 -12.46
N ARG A 60 -0.68 -1.72 -12.89
CA ARG A 60 -1.39 -0.80 -12.01
C ARG A 60 -2.17 -1.54 -10.93
N GLY A 61 -2.93 -2.56 -11.31
CA GLY A 61 -3.71 -3.39 -10.37
C GLY A 61 -2.82 -4.04 -9.31
N LYS A 62 -1.76 -4.74 -9.75
CA LYS A 62 -0.79 -5.38 -8.84
C LYS A 62 -0.11 -4.39 -7.91
N TRP A 63 0.24 -3.21 -8.41
CA TRP A 63 0.87 -2.19 -7.59
C TRP A 63 -0.07 -1.69 -6.48
N ALA A 64 -1.35 -1.44 -6.81
CA ALA A 64 -2.35 -1.02 -5.84
C ALA A 64 -2.61 -2.10 -4.78
N GLU A 65 -2.71 -3.37 -5.18
CA GLU A 65 -2.83 -4.52 -4.27
C GLU A 65 -1.60 -4.66 -3.35
N GLY A 66 -0.39 -4.39 -3.87
CA GLY A 66 0.83 -4.36 -3.08
C GLY A 66 0.82 -3.26 -2.02
N MET A 67 0.33 -2.07 -2.37
CA MET A 67 0.17 -0.96 -1.42
C MET A 67 -0.87 -1.26 -0.34
N ASP A 68 -2.00 -1.89 -0.68
CA ASP A 68 -2.98 -2.34 0.32
C ASP A 68 -2.35 -3.34 1.29
N SER A 69 -1.63 -4.33 0.76
CA SER A 69 -0.96 -5.36 1.58
C SER A 69 0.07 -4.73 2.53
N TYR A 70 0.81 -3.74 2.04
CA TYR A 70 1.75 -2.97 2.86
C TYR A 70 1.04 -2.16 3.94
N ALA A 71 -0.08 -1.50 3.61
CA ALA A 71 -0.89 -0.77 4.58
C ALA A 71 -1.43 -1.71 5.67
N THR A 72 -1.93 -2.89 5.31
CA THR A 72 -2.39 -3.91 6.27
C THR A 72 -1.27 -4.32 7.21
N ALA A 73 -0.07 -4.59 6.69
CA ALA A 73 1.08 -4.97 7.52
C ALA A 73 1.45 -3.87 8.52
N LEU A 74 1.42 -2.59 8.10
CA LEU A 74 1.68 -1.45 8.98
C LEU A 74 0.61 -1.29 10.06
N THR A 75 -0.67 -1.45 9.72
CA THR A 75 -1.77 -1.42 10.70
C THR A 75 -1.62 -2.56 11.71
N THR A 76 -1.36 -3.79 11.25
CA THR A 76 -1.14 -4.94 12.14
C THR A 76 0.06 -4.71 13.08
N ALA A 77 1.14 -4.12 12.57
CA ALA A 77 2.28 -3.78 13.40
C ALA A 77 1.93 -2.72 14.46
N ALA A 78 1.21 -1.66 14.10
CA ALA A 78 0.76 -0.62 15.02
C ALA A 78 -0.10 -1.20 16.15
N ASP A 79 -1.06 -2.05 15.82
CA ASP A 79 -1.94 -2.71 16.80
C ASP A 79 -1.15 -3.65 17.72
N GLY A 80 -0.17 -4.35 17.17
CA GLY A 80 0.74 -5.21 17.95
C GLY A 80 1.59 -4.43 18.96
N TYR A 81 2.03 -3.21 18.63
CA TYR A 81 2.75 -2.36 19.58
C TYR A 81 1.82 -1.82 20.67
N ARG A 82 0.63 -1.32 20.30
CA ARG A 82 -0.36 -0.83 21.28
C ARG A 82 -0.73 -1.90 22.30
N ALA A 83 -1.01 -3.12 21.85
CA ALA A 83 -1.36 -4.22 22.74
C ALA A 83 -0.23 -4.55 23.74
N ARG A 84 1.04 -4.51 23.29
CA ARG A 84 2.20 -4.74 24.17
C ARG A 84 2.39 -3.62 25.19
N ASP A 85 2.15 -2.37 24.79
CA ASP A 85 2.24 -1.23 25.69
C ASP A 85 1.13 -1.28 26.75
N ASP A 86 -0.09 -1.66 26.37
CA ASP A 86 -1.21 -1.86 27.30
C ASP A 86 -0.94 -2.99 28.30
N ASP A 87 -0.43 -4.14 27.82
CA ASP A 87 -0.05 -5.28 28.66
C ASP A 87 1.06 -4.91 29.66
N ALA A 88 2.07 -4.16 29.20
CA ALA A 88 3.15 -3.67 30.06
C ALA A 88 2.62 -2.72 31.14
N ALA A 89 1.76 -1.76 30.77
CA ALA A 89 1.15 -0.82 31.72
C ALA A 89 0.35 -1.54 32.82
N GLN A 90 -0.43 -2.57 32.45
CA GLN A 90 -1.16 -3.40 33.41
C GLN A 90 -0.24 -4.25 34.30
N GLY A 91 0.88 -4.73 33.76
CA GLY A 91 1.89 -5.49 34.50
C GLY A 91 2.57 -4.65 35.58
N PHE A 92 3.01 -3.44 35.25
CA PHE A 92 3.67 -2.53 36.20
C PHE A 92 2.73 -2.02 37.30
N GLY A 93 1.47 -1.69 36.96
CA GLY A 93 0.46 -1.28 37.93
C GLY A 93 0.11 -2.36 38.96
N ARG A 94 0.40 -3.64 38.66
CA ARG A 94 0.17 -4.77 39.59
C ARG A 94 1.30 -4.96 40.60
N THR A 95 2.51 -4.49 40.29
CA THR A 95 3.71 -4.65 41.13
C THR A 95 3.93 -3.52 42.12
N GLU A 96 3.39 -2.32 41.89
CA GLU A 96 3.55 -1.18 42.82
C GLU A 96 2.53 -1.15 43.97
N GLY A 97 1.64 -2.16 44.05
CA GLY A 97 0.55 -2.23 45.03
C GLY A 97 0.74 -3.21 46.21
N ARG A 98 1.98 -3.61 46.57
CA ARG A 98 2.23 -4.48 47.73
C ARG A 98 3.34 -3.96 48.64
#